data_AF-A0A2G8HUU6-F1
#
_entry.id   AF-A0A2G8HUU6-F1
#
_cell.length_a   1.000
_cell.length_b   1.000
_cell.length_c   1.000
_cell.angle_alpha   90.00
_cell.angle_beta   90.00
_cell.angle_gamma   90.00
#
_symmetry.space_group_name_H-M   'P 1'
#
loop_
_entity.id
_entity.type
_entity.pdbx_description
1 polymer ?
#
loop_
_entity_poly.entity_id
_entity_poly.type
_entity_poly.pdbx_seq_one_letter_code
_entity_poly.pdbx_strand_id
1 'polypeptide(L)'
;MKNTAILILLLISNISLSAELVRLSLPERELLNVKFEREAAQIMARLGSGDIVGNGGGLLEQNFMSAYYSLQTAIQNCLDNYECGLSSEEILLLKEINSLYIEKVSQNRPIVFLSEKNAEGFFLTEDDQTSRVAKTGFTKDSTIFVNLDIAEAIVDDIPAMLGIIVHELGHQAGIANHSLLDQLGAKVRNQWSSNWKVLRFIMNKHNLDVRLFSSEFNYINSKISYSFRGKAKSLNNDIYEEIKCLENEIVYGFNLSNGHWRRPIQNDWNSKIGIDYWIDIYCQDTEGNIRTEQRDLDITFKFNSFRRRNPFLRSIKIDIK
;
A
#
# COMPACT_ATOMS: atom_id res chain seq x y z
N MET A 1 45.64 26.98 -4.61
CA MET A 1 45.40 26.12 -5.79
C MET A 1 44.82 24.73 -5.45
N LYS A 2 45.13 24.09 -4.32
CA LYS A 2 44.50 22.79 -3.96
C LYS A 2 43.01 22.90 -3.58
N ASN A 3 42.57 23.99 -2.95
CA ASN A 3 41.18 24.13 -2.51
C ASN A 3 40.18 24.43 -3.65
N THR A 4 40.64 25.04 -4.75
CA THR A 4 39.79 25.29 -5.94
C THR A 4 39.51 24.01 -6.74
N ALA A 5 40.45 23.06 -6.77
CA ALA A 5 40.25 21.79 -7.46
C ALA A 5 39.19 20.89 -6.77
N ILE A 6 39.12 20.92 -5.43
CA ILE A 6 38.12 20.16 -4.66
C ILE A 6 36.71 20.71 -4.88
N LEU A 7 36.56 22.04 -4.95
CA LEU A 7 35.27 22.67 -5.20
C LEU A 7 34.73 22.38 -6.61
N ILE A 8 35.61 22.33 -7.61
CA ILE A 8 35.25 21.99 -8.99
C ILE A 8 34.85 20.52 -9.11
N LEU A 9 35.54 19.59 -8.43
CA LEU A 9 35.13 18.19 -8.40
C LEU A 9 33.77 17.97 -7.71
N LEU A 10 33.47 18.71 -6.64
CA LEU A 10 32.16 18.68 -5.97
C LEU A 10 31.03 19.28 -6.83
N LEU A 11 31.34 20.31 -7.64
CA LEU A 11 30.38 20.90 -8.58
C LEU A 11 30.13 19.99 -9.79
N ILE A 12 31.14 19.26 -10.28
CA ILE A 12 31.00 18.33 -11.41
C ILE A 12 30.31 17.03 -10.96
N SER A 13 30.50 16.55 -9.73
CA SER A 13 29.77 15.39 -9.21
C SER A 13 28.27 15.64 -9.03
N ASN A 14 27.87 16.91 -8.85
CA ASN A 14 26.46 17.31 -8.81
C ASN A 14 25.82 17.47 -10.19
N ILE A 15 26.60 17.38 -11.28
CA ILE A 15 26.05 17.02 -12.61
C ILE A 15 25.85 15.51 -12.62
N SER A 16 25.14 15.00 -11.62
CA SER A 16 24.60 13.66 -11.64
C SER A 16 23.63 13.62 -12.82
N LEU A 17 23.76 12.61 -13.68
CA LEU A 17 22.85 12.37 -14.78
C LEU A 17 21.41 12.41 -14.23
N SER A 18 20.73 13.53 -14.44
CA SER A 18 19.28 13.57 -14.35
C SER A 18 18.83 12.53 -15.37
N ALA A 19 18.36 11.38 -14.88
CA ALA A 19 17.82 10.35 -15.74
C ALA A 19 16.62 11.00 -16.43
N GLU A 20 16.84 11.43 -17.67
CA GLU A 20 15.84 12.19 -18.42
C GLU A 20 14.56 11.34 -18.48
N LEU A 21 13.42 12.00 -18.28
CA LEU A 21 12.13 11.34 -18.32
C LEU A 21 11.87 10.90 -19.76
N VAL A 22 12.26 9.66 -20.08
CA VAL A 22 12.04 9.06 -21.39
C VAL A 22 10.61 8.55 -21.47
N ARG A 23 9.77 9.33 -22.16
CA ARG A 23 8.40 8.96 -22.50
C ARG A 23 8.37 8.32 -23.90
N LEU A 24 7.77 7.16 -24.00
CA LEU A 24 7.55 6.49 -25.27
C LEU A 24 6.57 7.28 -26.13
N SER A 25 6.83 7.32 -27.44
CA SER A 25 5.87 7.82 -28.41
C SER A 25 4.63 6.93 -28.47
N LEU A 26 3.50 7.47 -28.95
CA LEU A 26 2.26 6.68 -29.09
C LEU A 26 2.45 5.43 -29.97
N PRO A 27 3.12 5.49 -31.13
CA PRO A 27 3.34 4.29 -31.95
C PRO A 27 4.18 3.21 -31.23
N GLU A 28 5.20 3.61 -30.46
CA GLU A 28 6.01 2.66 -29.68
C GLU A 28 5.18 2.00 -28.58
N ARG A 29 4.34 2.77 -27.89
CA ARG A 29 3.41 2.24 -26.88
C ARG A 29 2.45 1.23 -27.50
N GLU A 30 1.81 1.58 -28.61
CA GLU A 30 0.90 0.67 -29.33
C GLU A 30 1.58 -0.65 -29.70
N LEU A 31 2.80 -0.58 -30.25
CA LEU A 31 3.59 -1.76 -30.60
C LEU A 31 3.86 -2.66 -29.38
N LEU A 32 4.31 -2.07 -28.27
CA LEU A 32 4.59 -2.82 -27.03
C LEU A 32 3.32 -3.39 -26.40
N ASN A 33 2.21 -2.65 -26.46
CA ASN A 33 0.92 -3.11 -25.98
C ASN A 33 0.41 -4.31 -26.76
N VAL A 34 0.54 -4.33 -28.09
CA VAL A 34 0.17 -5.50 -28.90
C VAL A 34 0.99 -6.73 -28.50
N LYS A 35 2.30 -6.57 -28.23
CA LYS A 35 3.15 -7.68 -27.73
C LYS A 35 2.65 -8.16 -26.36
N PHE A 36 2.44 -7.24 -25.43
CA PHE A 36 1.98 -7.53 -24.07
C PHE A 36 0.60 -8.21 -24.06
N GLU A 37 -0.38 -7.67 -24.78
CA GLU A 37 -1.74 -8.18 -24.85
C GLU A 37 -1.78 -9.60 -25.43
N ARG A 38 -0.93 -9.91 -26.41
CA ARG A 38 -0.81 -11.26 -26.96
C ARG A 38 -0.32 -12.26 -25.91
N GLU A 39 0.68 -11.90 -25.11
CA GLU A 39 1.19 -12.72 -24.01
C GLU A 39 0.13 -12.85 -22.88
N ALA A 40 -0.45 -11.72 -22.46
CA ALA A 40 -1.44 -11.66 -21.40
C ALA A 40 -2.73 -12.42 -21.75
N ALA A 41 -3.20 -12.36 -23.00
CA ALA A 41 -4.41 -13.06 -23.45
C ALA A 41 -4.31 -14.58 -23.30
N GLN A 42 -3.12 -15.15 -23.53
CA GLN A 42 -2.90 -16.60 -23.35
C GLN A 42 -3.03 -17.00 -21.89
N ILE A 43 -2.50 -16.19 -20.98
CA ILE A 43 -2.61 -16.39 -19.53
C ILE A 43 -4.06 -16.23 -19.08
N MET A 44 -4.71 -15.14 -19.50
CA MET A 44 -6.09 -14.84 -19.12
C MET A 44 -7.08 -15.88 -19.65
N ALA A 45 -6.86 -16.44 -20.84
CA ALA A 45 -7.68 -17.52 -21.37
C ALA A 45 -7.59 -18.80 -20.50
N ARG A 46 -6.41 -19.11 -19.97
CA ARG A 46 -6.21 -20.25 -19.04
C ARG A 46 -6.91 -20.01 -17.71
N LEU A 47 -6.78 -18.80 -17.16
CA LEU A 47 -7.49 -18.38 -15.94
C LEU A 47 -9.02 -18.28 -16.14
N GLY A 48 -9.49 -17.98 -17.36
CA GLY A 48 -10.90 -17.77 -17.69
C GLY A 48 -11.76 -19.04 -17.74
N SER A 49 -11.14 -20.23 -17.66
CA SER A 49 -11.87 -21.52 -17.61
C SER A 49 -12.44 -21.86 -16.21
N GLY A 50 -12.19 -20.97 -15.25
CA GLY A 50 -12.73 -20.99 -13.90
C GLY A 50 -11.77 -20.16 -13.05
N ASP A 51 -12.31 -19.28 -12.19
CA ASP A 51 -11.57 -18.94 -10.96
C ASP A 51 -10.99 -20.26 -10.46
N ILE A 52 -9.71 -20.29 -10.08
CA ILE A 52 -9.14 -21.50 -9.49
C ILE A 52 -9.97 -21.77 -8.22
N VAL A 53 -11.04 -22.56 -8.36
CA VAL A 53 -12.03 -22.82 -7.34
C VAL A 53 -11.31 -23.62 -6.28
N GLY A 54 -11.01 -23.00 -5.14
CA GLY A 54 -10.32 -23.66 -4.03
C GLY A 54 -9.27 -22.82 -3.32
N ASN A 55 -8.81 -21.70 -3.89
CA ASN A 55 -7.86 -20.82 -3.21
C ASN A 55 -8.60 -19.58 -2.70
N GLY A 56 -8.97 -19.57 -1.42
CA GLY A 56 -9.39 -18.31 -0.77
C GLY A 56 -8.27 -17.28 -0.87
N GLY A 57 -8.61 -15.99 -1.03
CA GLY A 57 -7.60 -14.94 -1.21
C GLY A 57 -6.53 -14.97 -0.12
N GLY A 58 -5.29 -15.18 -0.51
CA GLY A 58 -4.15 -15.22 0.41
C GLY A 58 -3.83 -13.85 1.01
N LEU A 59 -2.96 -13.84 2.02
CA LEU A 59 -2.53 -12.61 2.68
C LEU A 59 -1.84 -11.65 1.71
N LEU A 60 -1.05 -12.20 0.80
CA LEU A 60 -0.30 -11.45 -0.20
C LEU A 60 -1.24 -10.67 -1.13
N GLU A 61 -2.26 -11.34 -1.68
CA GLU A 61 -3.25 -10.75 -2.57
C GLU A 61 -4.07 -9.68 -1.84
N GLN A 62 -4.48 -9.96 -0.60
CA GLN A 62 -5.19 -8.99 0.23
C GLN A 62 -4.34 -7.75 0.51
N ASN A 63 -3.05 -7.92 0.79
CA ASN A 63 -2.14 -6.81 1.07
C ASN A 63 -1.83 -6.00 -0.20
N PHE A 64 -1.68 -6.63 -1.36
CA PHE A 64 -1.55 -5.91 -2.64
C PHE A 64 -2.80 -5.12 -2.98
N MET A 65 -4.00 -5.70 -2.78
CA MET A 65 -5.25 -4.96 -2.98
C MET A 65 -5.40 -3.82 -1.96
N SER A 66 -4.97 -4.03 -0.71
CA SER A 66 -4.92 -2.96 0.29
C SER A 66 -3.95 -1.83 -0.10
N ALA A 67 -2.79 -2.16 -0.67
CA ALA A 67 -1.84 -1.20 -1.21
C ALA A 67 -2.47 -0.43 -2.39
N TYR A 68 -3.09 -1.15 -3.33
CA TYR A 68 -3.77 -0.56 -4.49
C TYR A 68 -4.83 0.47 -4.06
N TYR A 69 -5.73 0.12 -3.14
CA TYR A 69 -6.74 1.05 -2.63
C TYR A 69 -6.19 2.12 -1.67
N SER A 70 -4.90 2.06 -1.32
CA SER A 70 -4.20 3.09 -0.56
C SER A 70 -3.35 4.01 -1.42
N LEU A 71 -3.25 3.73 -2.72
CA LEU A 71 -2.34 4.43 -3.61
C LEU A 71 -2.60 5.93 -3.69
N GLN A 72 -3.85 6.35 -3.88
CA GLN A 72 -4.18 7.79 -3.95
C GLN A 72 -3.74 8.54 -2.68
N THR A 73 -3.98 7.95 -1.51
CA THR A 73 -3.52 8.49 -0.23
C THR A 73 -1.99 8.57 -0.18
N ALA A 74 -1.30 7.52 -0.62
CA ALA A 74 0.15 7.48 -0.62
C ALA A 74 0.77 8.53 -1.54
N ILE A 75 0.20 8.68 -2.74
CA ILE A 75 0.61 9.70 -3.71
C ILE A 75 0.37 11.10 -3.13
N GLN A 76 -0.83 11.37 -2.60
CA GLN A 76 -1.16 12.69 -2.07
C GLN A 76 -0.22 13.08 -0.92
N ASN A 77 0.07 12.14 0.00
CA ASN A 77 1.01 12.38 1.09
C ASN A 77 2.44 12.67 0.63
N CYS A 78 2.87 12.10 -0.51
CA CYS A 78 4.16 12.41 -1.10
C CYS A 78 4.16 13.75 -1.85
N LEU A 79 3.04 14.10 -2.51
CA LEU A 79 2.88 15.39 -3.18
C LEU A 79 2.83 16.57 -2.20
N ASP A 80 2.22 16.38 -1.03
CA ASP A 80 2.02 17.44 -0.04
C ASP A 80 3.21 17.61 0.91
N ASN A 81 4.13 16.63 0.98
CA ASN A 81 5.27 16.68 1.88
C ASN A 81 6.58 16.92 1.10
N TYR A 82 7.23 18.05 1.38
CA TYR A 82 8.53 18.43 0.83
C TYR A 82 9.63 17.39 1.07
N GLU A 83 9.54 16.61 2.15
CA GLU A 83 10.46 15.53 2.51
C GLU A 83 10.40 14.35 1.53
N CYS A 84 9.35 14.24 0.71
CA CYS A 84 9.32 13.23 -0.34
C CYS A 84 10.40 13.49 -1.41
N GLY A 85 10.91 14.72 -1.52
CA GLY A 85 12.07 15.05 -2.37
C GLY A 85 11.81 14.87 -3.86
N LEU A 86 10.61 15.23 -4.33
CA LEU A 86 10.22 15.15 -5.74
C LEU A 86 10.78 16.32 -6.57
N SER A 87 11.24 16.04 -7.80
CA SER A 87 11.49 17.06 -8.81
C SER A 87 10.19 17.57 -9.42
N SER A 88 10.24 18.68 -10.16
CA SER A 88 9.08 19.22 -10.88
C SER A 88 8.48 18.21 -11.86
N GLU A 89 9.33 17.45 -12.56
CA GLU A 89 8.92 16.41 -13.51
C GLU A 89 8.29 15.22 -12.79
N GLU A 90 8.86 14.79 -11.66
CA GLU A 90 8.29 13.71 -10.84
C GLU A 90 6.94 14.09 -10.24
N ILE A 91 6.75 15.35 -9.82
CA ILE A 91 5.46 15.87 -9.36
C ILE A 91 4.40 15.75 -10.45
N LEU A 92 4.73 16.14 -11.69
CA LEU A 92 3.80 16.03 -12.83
C LEU A 92 3.48 14.58 -13.14
N LEU A 93 4.50 13.70 -13.18
CA LEU A 93 4.31 12.28 -13.41
C LEU A 93 3.46 11.63 -12.32
N LEU A 94 3.70 11.95 -11.04
CA LEU A 94 2.95 11.36 -9.93
C LEU A 94 1.47 11.82 -9.91
N LYS A 95 1.20 13.07 -10.32
CA LYS A 95 -0.17 13.55 -10.56
C LYS A 95 -0.85 12.82 -11.72
N GLU A 96 -0.12 12.55 -12.80
CA GLU A 96 -0.63 11.75 -13.92
C GLU A 96 -0.94 10.31 -13.51
N ILE A 97 -0.04 9.66 -12.76
CA ILE A 97 -0.26 8.33 -12.16
C ILE A 97 -1.52 8.34 -11.28
N ASN A 98 -1.71 9.38 -10.47
CA ASN A 98 -2.90 9.50 -9.63
C ASN A 98 -4.19 9.63 -10.46
N SER A 99 -4.16 10.44 -11.53
CA SER A 99 -5.29 10.57 -12.47
C SER A 99 -5.61 9.23 -13.13
N LEU A 100 -4.60 8.51 -13.60
CA LEU A 100 -4.75 7.17 -14.19
C LEU A 100 -5.37 6.19 -13.20
N TYR A 101 -4.91 6.17 -11.94
CA TYR A 101 -5.49 5.36 -10.88
C TYR A 101 -6.98 5.69 -10.67
N ILE A 102 -7.34 6.98 -10.57
CA ILE A 102 -8.73 7.41 -10.37
C ILE A 102 -9.62 6.93 -11.52
N GLU A 103 -9.15 7.01 -12.77
CA GLU A 103 -9.88 6.55 -13.95
C GLU A 103 -10.14 5.03 -13.94
N LYS A 104 -9.27 4.24 -13.30
CA LYS A 104 -9.32 2.77 -13.35
C LYS A 104 -9.61 2.09 -12.01
N VAL A 105 -9.86 2.83 -10.93
CA VAL A 105 -10.12 2.25 -9.61
C VAL A 105 -11.32 1.28 -9.61
N SER A 106 -12.27 1.49 -10.52
CA SER A 106 -13.46 0.66 -10.74
C SER A 106 -13.26 -0.46 -11.77
N GLN A 107 -12.07 -0.59 -12.37
CA GLN A 107 -11.77 -1.65 -13.32
C GLN A 107 -11.98 -3.02 -12.67
N ASN A 108 -12.62 -3.93 -13.42
CA ASN A 108 -12.76 -5.31 -12.97
C ASN A 108 -11.39 -6.01 -13.02
N ARG A 109 -10.91 -6.52 -11.88
CA ARG A 109 -9.60 -7.20 -11.73
C ARG A 109 -8.41 -6.33 -12.19
N PRO A 110 -8.11 -5.21 -11.49
CA PRO A 110 -7.00 -4.34 -11.86
C PRO A 110 -5.62 -5.03 -11.65
N ILE A 111 -5.58 -6.01 -10.76
CA ILE A 111 -4.42 -6.82 -10.45
C ILE A 111 -4.77 -8.30 -10.61
N VAL A 112 -3.90 -9.06 -11.27
CA VAL A 112 -4.01 -10.52 -11.41
C VAL A 112 -2.75 -11.16 -10.83
N PHE A 113 -2.95 -12.16 -9.98
CA PHE A 113 -1.87 -12.84 -9.27
C PHE A 113 -1.57 -14.19 -9.92
N LEU A 114 -0.28 -14.46 -10.17
CA LEU A 114 0.19 -15.63 -10.88
C LEU A 114 1.42 -16.23 -10.20
N SER A 115 1.49 -17.55 -10.09
CA SER A 115 2.76 -18.24 -9.85
C SER A 115 3.49 -18.45 -11.16
N GLU A 116 4.81 -18.55 -11.12
CA GLU A 116 5.70 -18.84 -12.25
C GLU A 116 5.29 -20.12 -12.99
N LYS A 117 4.85 -21.13 -12.23
CA LYS A 117 4.33 -22.38 -12.78
C LYS A 117 3.18 -22.14 -13.76
N ASN A 118 2.32 -21.15 -13.48
CA ASN A 118 1.17 -20.82 -14.32
C ASN A 118 1.48 -19.71 -15.35
N ALA A 119 2.59 -19.01 -15.16
CA ALA A 119 2.99 -17.86 -15.98
C ALA A 119 3.93 -18.25 -17.14
N GLU A 120 4.50 -19.46 -17.16
CA GLU A 120 5.36 -19.97 -18.25
C GLU A 120 6.50 -19.01 -18.65
N GLY A 121 7.11 -18.36 -17.67
CA GLY A 121 8.20 -17.40 -17.91
C GLY A 121 7.74 -16.00 -18.34
N PHE A 122 6.45 -15.68 -18.25
CA PHE A 122 5.91 -14.34 -18.56
C PHE A 122 6.60 -13.18 -17.82
N PHE A 123 7.10 -13.45 -16.61
CA PHE A 123 7.81 -12.46 -15.79
C PHE A 123 9.31 -12.36 -16.11
N LEU A 124 9.85 -13.25 -16.94
CA LEU A 124 11.25 -13.18 -17.38
C LEU A 124 11.40 -12.08 -18.42
N THR A 125 12.43 -11.25 -18.26
CA THR A 125 12.84 -10.33 -19.32
C THR A 125 13.88 -11.00 -20.23
N GLU A 126 13.78 -10.75 -21.53
CA GLU A 126 14.72 -11.32 -22.52
C GLU A 126 16.15 -10.78 -22.31
N ASP A 127 16.29 -9.56 -21.78
CA ASP A 127 17.57 -8.84 -21.71
C ASP A 127 18.41 -9.19 -20.48
N ASP A 128 17.81 -9.40 -19.30
CA ASP A 128 18.54 -9.68 -18.05
C ASP A 128 18.27 -11.06 -17.44
N GLN A 129 17.32 -11.83 -18.01
CA GLN A 129 16.87 -13.14 -17.51
C GLN A 129 16.48 -13.17 -16.03
N THR A 130 16.21 -12.02 -15.43
CA THR A 130 15.66 -11.93 -14.08
C THR A 130 14.15 -11.90 -14.17
N SER A 131 13.52 -12.65 -13.28
CA SER A 131 12.07 -12.59 -13.13
C SER A 131 11.68 -11.31 -12.39
N ARG A 132 10.65 -10.64 -12.89
CA ARG A 132 10.11 -9.39 -12.33
C ARG A 132 8.97 -9.68 -11.36
N VAL A 133 8.86 -8.86 -10.33
CA VAL A 133 7.81 -8.97 -9.30
C VAL A 133 6.43 -8.64 -9.86
N ALA A 134 6.36 -7.72 -10.82
CA ALA A 134 5.14 -7.36 -11.52
C ALA A 134 5.45 -7.01 -12.99
N LYS A 135 4.41 -7.03 -13.83
CA LYS A 135 4.48 -6.65 -15.25
C LYS A 135 3.14 -6.09 -15.71
N THR A 136 3.17 -5.04 -16.52
CA THR A 136 2.00 -4.38 -17.12
C THR A 136 2.29 -3.92 -18.54
N GLY A 137 1.22 -3.59 -19.29
CA GLY A 137 1.32 -2.83 -20.54
C GLY A 137 1.39 -1.32 -20.30
N PHE A 138 1.53 -0.57 -21.39
CA PHE A 138 1.62 0.89 -21.45
C PHE A 138 0.27 1.57 -21.73
N THR A 139 -0.86 0.91 -21.46
CA THR A 139 -2.21 1.51 -21.52
C THR A 139 -2.84 1.57 -20.14
N LYS A 140 -3.77 2.51 -19.94
CA LYS A 140 -4.56 2.59 -18.72
C LYS A 140 -5.49 1.40 -18.50
N ASP A 141 -5.84 0.66 -19.54
CA ASP A 141 -6.73 -0.50 -19.45
C ASP A 141 -5.96 -1.79 -19.15
N SER A 142 -4.63 -1.75 -19.20
CA SER A 142 -3.77 -2.89 -18.92
C SER A 142 -3.94 -3.38 -17.47
N THR A 143 -4.02 -4.70 -17.32
CA THR A 143 -3.99 -5.37 -16.03
C THR A 143 -2.56 -5.43 -15.51
N ILE A 144 -2.39 -5.24 -14.19
CA ILE A 144 -1.10 -5.45 -13.52
C ILE A 144 -1.02 -6.92 -13.13
N PHE A 145 -0.03 -7.65 -13.64
CA PHE A 145 0.23 -9.01 -13.23
C PHE A 145 1.28 -9.03 -12.12
N VAL A 146 1.03 -9.78 -11.06
CA VAL A 146 1.95 -9.91 -9.91
C VAL A 146 2.42 -11.35 -9.79
N ASN A 147 3.74 -11.51 -9.67
CA ASN A 147 4.39 -12.79 -9.47
C ASN A 147 4.36 -13.18 -7.99
N LEU A 148 3.51 -14.16 -7.66
CA LEU A 148 3.32 -14.65 -6.30
C LEU A 148 4.59 -15.23 -5.68
N ASP A 149 5.42 -15.91 -6.47
CA ASP A 149 6.60 -16.61 -5.97
C ASP A 149 7.69 -15.63 -5.51
N ILE A 150 7.81 -14.48 -6.20
CA ILE A 150 8.73 -13.40 -5.80
C ILE A 150 8.11 -12.53 -4.71
N ALA A 151 6.84 -12.19 -4.86
CA ALA A 151 6.15 -11.27 -3.97
C ALA A 151 5.92 -11.83 -2.56
N GLU A 152 6.02 -13.16 -2.35
CA GLU A 152 5.97 -13.79 -1.03
C GLU A 152 7.00 -13.18 -0.04
N ALA A 153 8.17 -12.78 -0.54
CA ALA A 153 9.21 -12.15 0.28
C ALA A 153 8.79 -10.80 0.90
N ILE A 154 7.79 -10.14 0.32
CA ILE A 154 7.25 -8.86 0.77
C ILE A 154 5.80 -8.98 1.25
N VAL A 155 5.34 -10.19 1.60
CA VAL A 155 3.94 -10.46 1.99
C VAL A 155 3.39 -9.49 3.04
N ASP A 156 4.23 -9.00 3.97
CA ASP A 156 3.84 -8.08 5.03
C ASP A 156 4.31 -6.62 4.83
N ASP A 157 4.88 -6.30 3.67
CA ASP A 157 5.45 -4.98 3.34
C ASP A 157 4.57 -4.21 2.33
N ILE A 158 3.45 -3.67 2.84
CA ILE A 158 2.55 -2.79 2.08
C ILE A 158 3.29 -1.59 1.45
N PRO A 159 4.23 -0.90 2.14
CA PRO A 159 5.04 0.14 1.49
C PRO A 159 5.76 -0.35 0.22
N ALA A 160 6.39 -1.53 0.25
CA ALA A 160 7.02 -2.09 -0.94
C ALA A 160 6.02 -2.35 -2.07
N MET A 161 4.83 -2.88 -1.74
CA MET A 161 3.75 -3.11 -2.71
C MET A 161 3.26 -1.80 -3.35
N LEU A 162 3.15 -0.71 -2.57
CA LEU A 162 2.84 0.63 -3.09
C LEU A 162 3.89 1.08 -4.10
N GLY A 163 5.18 0.91 -3.78
CA GLY A 163 6.27 1.24 -4.70
C GLY A 163 6.17 0.49 -6.03
N ILE A 164 5.85 -0.82 -5.98
CA ILE A 164 5.61 -1.65 -7.17
C ILE A 164 4.41 -1.11 -7.96
N ILE A 165 3.29 -0.83 -7.31
CA ILE A 165 2.09 -0.34 -8.01
C ILE A 165 2.34 1.03 -8.67
N VAL A 166 3.07 1.94 -8.01
CA VAL A 166 3.50 3.22 -8.60
C VAL A 166 4.35 2.97 -9.84
N HIS A 167 5.28 2.01 -9.79
CA HIS A 167 6.12 1.63 -10.92
C HIS A 167 5.27 1.17 -12.11
N GLU A 168 4.38 0.20 -11.90
CA GLU A 168 3.54 -0.35 -12.96
C GLU A 168 2.60 0.74 -13.56
N LEU A 169 2.01 1.58 -12.73
CA LEU A 169 1.19 2.69 -13.25
C LEU A 169 2.00 3.76 -13.98
N GLY A 170 3.28 3.92 -13.64
CA GLY A 170 4.22 4.74 -14.40
C GLY A 170 4.44 4.23 -15.82
N HIS A 171 4.50 2.90 -16.01
CA HIS A 171 4.47 2.31 -17.36
C HIS A 171 3.15 2.62 -18.08
N GLN A 172 2.01 2.53 -17.40
CA GLN A 172 0.72 2.90 -17.99
C GLN A 172 0.65 4.39 -18.38
N ALA A 173 1.41 5.25 -17.70
CA ALA A 173 1.65 6.67 -18.04
C ALA A 173 2.67 6.88 -19.19
N GLY A 174 3.16 5.80 -19.82
CA GLY A 174 4.06 5.84 -20.97
C GLY A 174 5.55 6.00 -20.64
N ILE A 175 5.96 5.81 -19.38
CA ILE A 175 7.37 5.90 -18.97
C ILE A 175 8.01 4.52 -19.11
N ALA A 176 9.09 4.41 -19.90
CA ALA A 176 9.82 3.15 -20.07
C ALA A 176 11.00 2.98 -19.10
N ASN A 177 11.43 4.07 -18.46
CA ASN A 177 12.63 4.08 -17.64
C ASN A 177 12.37 3.43 -16.26
N HIS A 178 12.74 2.15 -16.11
CA HIS A 178 12.61 1.42 -14.85
C HIS A 178 13.29 2.12 -13.67
N SER A 179 14.51 2.64 -13.86
CA SER A 179 15.27 3.29 -12.78
C SER A 179 14.55 4.52 -12.23
N LEU A 180 13.94 5.33 -13.10
CA LEU A 180 13.13 6.48 -12.69
C LEU A 180 11.89 6.01 -11.91
N LEU A 181 11.19 4.99 -12.40
CA LEU A 181 9.98 4.47 -11.77
C LEU A 181 10.26 3.81 -10.42
N ASP A 182 11.38 3.10 -10.30
CA ASP A 182 11.87 2.54 -9.04
C ASP A 182 12.21 3.63 -8.02
N GLN A 183 12.88 4.71 -8.46
CA GLN A 183 13.18 5.87 -7.61
C GLN A 183 11.90 6.56 -7.15
N LEU A 184 10.95 6.79 -8.05
CA LEU A 184 9.67 7.41 -7.72
C LEU A 184 8.86 6.54 -6.75
N GLY A 185 8.79 5.23 -7.01
CA GLY A 185 8.18 4.26 -6.10
C GLY A 185 8.87 4.22 -4.74
N ALA A 186 10.20 4.34 -4.71
CA ALA A 186 10.98 4.43 -3.47
C ALA A 186 10.68 5.70 -2.65
N LYS A 187 10.46 6.85 -3.30
CA LYS A 187 10.06 8.09 -2.62
C LYS A 187 8.68 7.94 -2.00
N VAL A 188 7.70 7.47 -2.76
CA VAL A 188 6.32 7.24 -2.28
C VAL A 188 6.31 6.25 -1.11
N ARG A 189 6.99 5.11 -1.21
CA ARG A 189 7.02 4.12 -0.11
C ARG A 189 7.73 4.64 1.13
N ASN A 190 8.79 5.44 0.99
CA ASN A 190 9.51 5.98 2.14
C ASN A 190 8.61 6.94 2.91
N GLN A 191 7.87 7.78 2.18
CA GLN A 191 6.91 8.69 2.76
C GLN A 191 5.70 7.98 3.37
N TRP A 192 5.27 6.86 2.80
CA TRP A 192 4.27 6.00 3.44
C TRP A 192 4.82 5.37 4.73
N SER A 193 6.07 4.91 4.69
CA SER A 193 6.72 4.20 5.79
C SER A 193 6.94 5.07 7.02
N SER A 194 7.22 6.37 6.85
CA SER A 194 7.34 7.31 7.98
C SER A 194 6.03 7.46 8.76
N ASN A 195 4.90 7.26 8.09
CA ASN A 195 3.55 7.31 8.63
C ASN A 195 3.00 5.92 9.03
N TRP A 196 3.78 4.86 8.81
CA TRP A 196 3.40 3.47 9.05
C TRP A 196 4.04 2.94 10.34
N LYS A 197 3.20 2.54 11.30
CA LYS A 197 3.61 1.98 12.58
C LYS A 197 3.08 0.56 12.73
N VAL A 198 3.96 -0.36 13.15
CA VAL A 198 3.57 -1.75 13.43
C VAL A 198 3.85 -2.08 14.90
N LEU A 199 2.79 -2.41 15.64
CA LEU A 199 2.86 -2.96 16.98
C LEU A 199 2.77 -4.48 16.91
N ARG A 200 3.87 -5.17 17.19
CA ARG A 200 3.97 -6.63 17.12
C ARG A 200 3.93 -7.26 18.51
N PHE A 201 2.98 -8.16 18.71
CA PHE A 201 2.83 -8.97 19.92
C PHE A 201 3.11 -10.44 19.59
N ILE A 202 4.20 -10.96 20.15
CA ILE A 202 4.65 -12.34 19.90
C ILE A 202 3.86 -13.28 20.81
N MET A 203 3.21 -14.26 20.19
CA MET A 203 2.29 -15.18 20.84
C MET A 203 2.62 -16.66 20.56
N ASN A 204 3.65 -17.20 21.23
CA ASN A 204 4.26 -18.50 20.91
C ASN A 204 4.75 -18.52 19.45
N LYS A 205 4.11 -19.32 18.57
CA LYS A 205 4.43 -19.44 17.14
C LYS A 205 3.61 -18.50 16.25
N HIS A 206 2.77 -17.65 16.82
CA HIS A 206 1.88 -16.75 16.08
C HIS A 206 2.17 -15.32 16.51
N ASN A 207 2.06 -14.36 15.59
CA ASN A 207 2.17 -12.95 15.90
C ASN A 207 0.82 -12.28 15.71
N LEU A 208 0.48 -11.36 16.61
CA LEU A 208 -0.52 -10.33 16.34
C LEU A 208 0.25 -9.07 15.94
N ASP A 209 0.09 -8.66 14.69
CA ASP A 209 0.65 -7.41 14.19
C ASP A 209 -0.49 -6.41 14.02
N VAL A 210 -0.47 -5.31 14.78
CA VAL A 210 -1.40 -4.20 14.58
C VAL A 210 -0.69 -3.10 13.82
N ARG A 211 -1.27 -2.71 12.70
CA ARG A 211 -0.67 -1.82 11.71
C ARG A 211 -1.49 -0.55 11.64
N LEU A 212 -0.84 0.58 11.88
CA LEU A 212 -1.43 1.91 11.77
C LEU A 212 -0.73 2.69 10.66
N PHE A 213 -1.50 3.23 9.75
CA PHE A 213 -1.13 4.35 8.92
C PHE A 213 -1.84 5.60 9.42
N SER A 214 -1.08 6.63 9.80
CA SER A 214 -1.62 7.92 10.24
C SER A 214 -0.81 9.04 9.60
N SER A 215 -1.48 9.99 8.95
CA SER A 215 -0.85 11.18 8.36
C SER A 215 -1.29 12.40 9.15
N GLU A 216 -0.33 13.25 9.55
CA GLU A 216 -0.64 14.56 10.14
C GLU A 216 -1.19 15.53 9.08
N PHE A 217 -0.91 15.24 7.81
CA PHE A 217 -1.33 16.05 6.68
C PHE A 217 -2.62 15.50 6.08
N ASN A 218 -3.59 16.42 5.93
CA ASN A 218 -4.95 16.23 5.42
C ASN A 218 -5.89 15.46 6.37
N TYR A 219 -7.19 15.75 6.29
CA TYR A 219 -8.29 15.02 6.95
C TYR A 219 -8.47 13.58 6.40
N ILE A 220 -7.35 12.93 6.11
CA ILE A 220 -7.23 11.58 5.59
C ILE A 220 -7.45 10.63 6.76
N ASN A 221 -8.35 9.69 6.53
CA ASN A 221 -8.65 8.66 7.50
C ASN A 221 -7.41 7.83 7.81
N SER A 222 -7.05 7.78 9.10
CA SER A 222 -6.08 6.83 9.59
C SER A 222 -6.51 5.42 9.22
N LYS A 223 -5.61 4.61 8.67
CA LYS A 223 -5.91 3.20 8.32
C LYS A 223 -5.33 2.30 9.39
N ILE A 224 -6.19 1.51 10.02
CA ILE A 224 -5.77 0.57 11.06
C ILE A 224 -6.26 -0.84 10.73
N SER A 225 -5.33 -1.78 10.83
CA SER A 225 -5.60 -3.19 10.55
C SER A 225 -4.81 -4.07 11.51
N TYR A 226 -5.19 -5.34 11.58
CA TYR A 226 -4.36 -6.34 12.26
C TYR A 226 -4.14 -7.55 11.36
N SER A 227 -3.01 -8.22 11.55
CA SER A 227 -2.72 -9.54 10.99
C SER A 227 -2.54 -10.54 12.13
N PHE A 228 -3.26 -11.67 12.05
CA PHE A 228 -3.12 -12.79 12.98
C PHE A 228 -3.27 -14.12 12.24
N ARG A 229 -2.26 -15.00 12.36
CA ARG A 229 -2.21 -16.31 11.70
C ARG A 229 -2.42 -16.24 10.18
N GLY A 230 -1.77 -15.27 9.54
CA GLY A 230 -1.86 -15.06 8.09
C GLY A 230 -3.17 -14.44 7.62
N LYS A 231 -4.06 -14.00 8.52
CA LYS A 231 -5.30 -13.30 8.16
C LYS A 231 -5.18 -11.84 8.54
N ALA A 232 -5.32 -10.95 7.55
CA ALA A 232 -5.43 -9.52 7.78
C ALA A 232 -6.91 -9.10 7.84
N LYS A 233 -7.25 -8.15 8.72
CA LYS A 233 -8.56 -7.50 8.73
C LYS A 233 -8.39 -6.03 9.07
N SER A 234 -9.10 -5.17 8.34
CA SER A 234 -9.25 -3.75 8.68
C SER A 234 -10.13 -3.59 9.93
N LEU A 235 -9.78 -2.62 10.77
CA LEU A 235 -10.55 -2.18 11.93
C LEU A 235 -11.28 -0.86 11.69
N ASN A 236 -11.09 -0.23 10.52
CA ASN A 236 -11.67 1.07 10.21
C ASN A 236 -13.20 1.07 10.33
N ASN A 237 -13.90 0.08 9.74
CA ASN A 237 -15.35 0.02 9.80
C ASN A 237 -15.84 -0.18 11.25
N ASP A 238 -15.17 -1.07 11.99
CA ASP A 238 -15.48 -1.33 13.39
C ASP A 238 -15.28 -0.04 14.25
N ILE A 239 -14.37 0.86 13.87
CA ILE A 239 -14.20 2.19 14.51
C ILE A 239 -15.29 3.16 14.07
N TYR A 240 -15.60 3.24 12.77
CA TYR A 240 -16.64 4.12 12.25
C TYR A 240 -18.01 3.87 12.89
N GLU A 241 -18.34 2.61 13.16
CA GLU A 241 -19.59 2.22 13.82
C GLU A 241 -19.69 2.73 15.27
N GLU A 242 -18.56 2.96 15.94
CA GLU A 242 -18.50 3.50 17.31
C GLU A 242 -18.48 5.04 17.35
N ILE A 243 -18.16 5.70 16.24
CA ILE A 243 -18.13 7.17 16.16
C ILE A 243 -19.56 7.72 16.10
N LYS A 244 -19.83 8.78 16.88
CA LYS A 244 -21.11 9.50 16.88
C LYS A 244 -20.88 11.00 16.73
N CYS A 245 -21.45 11.59 15.68
CA CYS A 245 -21.56 13.03 15.48
C CYS A 245 -22.91 13.55 16.00
N LEU A 246 -23.16 14.87 15.90
CA LEU A 246 -24.46 15.47 16.25
C LEU A 246 -25.54 15.07 15.24
N GLU A 247 -26.82 15.28 15.58
CA GLU A 247 -27.98 14.81 14.78
C GLU A 247 -27.98 15.30 13.32
N ASN A 248 -27.35 16.45 13.03
CA ASN A 248 -27.27 17.04 11.68
C ASN A 248 -25.87 16.97 11.06
N GLU A 249 -25.01 16.11 11.58
CA GLU A 249 -23.64 15.94 11.10
C GLU A 249 -23.42 14.50 10.61
N ILE A 250 -22.52 14.35 9.63
CA ILE A 250 -22.03 13.05 9.18
C ILE A 250 -20.57 12.85 9.60
N VAL A 251 -20.17 11.59 9.82
CA VAL A 251 -18.76 11.29 10.05
C VAL A 251 -18.00 11.48 8.75
N TYR A 252 -17.19 12.54 8.68
CA TYR A 252 -16.29 12.78 7.56
C TYR A 252 -15.07 11.86 7.65
N GLY A 253 -14.55 11.69 8.87
CA GLY A 253 -13.36 10.88 9.07
C GLY A 253 -12.82 10.82 10.49
N PHE A 254 -11.66 10.17 10.64
CA PHE A 254 -10.89 10.19 11.88
C PHE A 254 -9.39 10.05 11.65
N ASN A 255 -8.60 10.62 12.56
CA ASN A 255 -7.16 10.42 12.64
C ASN A 255 -6.78 9.78 13.98
N LEU A 256 -5.78 8.90 13.97
CA LEU A 256 -5.26 8.23 15.16
C LEU A 256 -3.84 8.69 15.43
N SER A 257 -3.59 9.09 16.67
CA SER A 257 -2.27 9.50 17.13
C SER A 257 -1.92 8.85 18.48
N ASN A 258 -0.66 9.00 18.88
CA ASN A 258 -0.14 8.53 20.17
C ASN A 258 -0.48 7.06 20.53
N GLY A 259 -0.38 6.17 19.54
CA GLY A 259 -0.64 4.74 19.74
C GLY A 259 0.31 4.09 20.75
N HIS A 260 -0.24 3.54 21.84
CA HIS A 260 0.53 2.85 22.87
C HIS A 260 -0.16 1.56 23.29
N TRP A 261 0.63 0.57 23.68
CA TRP A 261 0.11 -0.73 24.11
C TRP A 261 0.01 -0.80 25.63
N ARG A 262 -1.04 -1.46 26.11
CA ARG A 262 -1.17 -1.85 27.52
C ARG A 262 -0.51 -3.20 27.73
N ARG A 263 0.11 -3.36 28.91
CA ARG A 263 0.74 -4.63 29.31
C ARG A 263 -0.26 -5.79 29.13
N PRO A 264 0.06 -6.83 28.32
CA PRO A 264 -0.84 -7.94 28.13
C PRO A 264 -1.25 -8.58 29.45
N ILE A 265 -2.54 -8.76 29.65
CA ILE A 265 -3.09 -9.44 30.83
C ILE A 265 -3.31 -10.90 30.45
N GLN A 266 -2.65 -11.80 31.16
CA GLN A 266 -2.72 -13.23 30.91
C GLN A 266 -3.23 -13.95 32.16
N ASN A 267 -4.20 -14.84 31.97
CA ASN A 267 -4.55 -15.87 32.94
C ASN A 267 -4.51 -17.25 32.26
N ASP A 268 -4.81 -18.31 33.00
CA ASP A 268 -4.70 -19.69 32.50
C ASP A 268 -5.55 -19.98 31.27
N TRP A 269 -6.59 -19.19 30.99
CA TRP A 269 -7.59 -19.46 29.94
C TRP A 269 -7.77 -18.34 28.92
N ASN A 270 -7.33 -17.13 29.24
CA ASN A 270 -7.53 -15.94 28.41
C ASN A 270 -6.28 -15.06 28.40
N SER A 271 -6.05 -14.43 27.26
CA SER A 271 -5.06 -13.36 27.11
C SER A 271 -5.75 -12.13 26.52
N LYS A 272 -5.43 -10.96 27.05
CA LYS A 272 -5.94 -9.67 26.57
C LYS A 272 -4.76 -8.79 26.16
N ILE A 273 -4.82 -8.26 24.95
CA ILE A 273 -3.88 -7.25 24.45
C ILE A 273 -4.71 -5.99 24.19
N GLY A 274 -4.34 -4.90 24.86
CA GLY A 274 -4.98 -3.60 24.72
C GLY A 274 -4.05 -2.64 24.01
N ILE A 275 -4.60 -1.82 23.11
CA ILE A 275 -3.90 -0.75 22.43
C ILE A 275 -4.79 0.48 22.51
N ASP A 276 -4.21 1.58 22.94
CA ASP A 276 -4.92 2.83 23.13
C ASP A 276 -4.35 3.88 22.17
N TYR A 277 -5.23 4.72 21.61
CA TYR A 277 -4.89 5.82 20.71
C TYR A 277 -5.65 7.08 21.14
N TRP A 278 -5.09 8.24 20.82
CA TRP A 278 -5.92 9.44 20.71
C TRP A 278 -6.60 9.41 19.34
N ILE A 279 -7.91 9.68 19.33
CA ILE A 279 -8.70 9.75 18.10
C ILE A 279 -9.24 11.17 17.91
N ASP A 280 -8.87 11.80 16.80
CA ASP A 280 -9.46 13.05 16.33
C ASP A 280 -10.57 12.69 15.34
N ILE A 281 -11.81 12.98 15.69
CA ILE A 281 -13.01 12.69 14.89
C ILE A 281 -13.39 13.95 14.12
N TYR A 282 -13.62 13.80 12.82
CA TYR A 282 -14.06 14.87 11.92
C TYR A 282 -15.54 14.67 11.57
N CYS A 283 -16.39 15.58 12.03
CA CYS A 283 -17.82 15.60 11.75
C CYS A 283 -18.13 16.76 10.78
N GLN A 284 -18.83 16.49 9.69
CA GLN A 284 -19.22 17.49 8.70
C GLN A 284 -20.71 17.82 8.81
N ASP A 285 -21.04 19.10 8.92
CA ASP A 285 -22.43 19.57 8.92
C ASP A 285 -23.02 19.66 7.50
N THR A 286 -24.30 20.06 7.41
CA THR A 286 -24.99 20.23 6.11
C THR A 286 -24.45 21.36 5.24
N GLU A 287 -23.69 22.29 5.82
CA GLU A 287 -23.07 23.42 5.11
C GLU A 287 -21.64 23.07 4.65
N GLY A 288 -21.12 21.92 5.06
CA GLY A 288 -19.78 21.44 4.72
C GLY A 288 -18.71 21.85 5.73
N ASN A 289 -19.06 22.53 6.83
CA ASN A 289 -18.10 22.87 7.88
C ASN A 289 -17.66 21.62 8.63
N ILE A 290 -16.37 21.50 8.92
CA ILE A 290 -15.80 20.37 9.65
C ILE A 290 -15.58 20.76 11.12
N ARG A 291 -16.29 20.09 12.02
CA ARG A 291 -16.02 20.12 13.46
C ARG A 291 -15.09 18.97 13.83
N THR A 292 -14.07 19.27 14.62
CA THR A 292 -13.14 18.26 15.15
C THR A 292 -13.44 17.99 16.63
N GLU A 293 -13.40 16.73 17.02
CA GLU A 293 -13.59 16.29 18.40
C GLU A 293 -12.53 15.26 18.77
N GLN A 294 -11.81 15.48 19.87
CA GLN A 294 -10.77 14.57 20.35
C GLN A 294 -11.31 13.66 21.45
N ARG A 295 -11.04 12.36 21.35
CA ARG A 295 -11.42 11.32 22.32
C ARG A 295 -10.31 10.29 22.49
N ASP A 296 -10.52 9.35 23.41
CA ASP A 296 -9.65 8.18 23.57
C ASP A 296 -10.27 6.96 22.88
N LEU A 297 -9.46 6.23 22.12
CA LEU A 297 -9.82 4.97 21.48
C LEU A 297 -9.11 3.80 22.18
N ASP A 298 -9.86 2.83 22.70
CA ASP A 298 -9.37 1.58 23.26
C ASP A 298 -9.71 0.41 22.32
N ILE A 299 -8.68 -0.26 21.82
CA ILE A 299 -8.79 -1.50 21.03
C ILE A 299 -8.28 -2.66 21.87
N THR A 300 -9.17 -3.59 22.20
CA THR A 300 -8.86 -4.77 23.02
C THR A 300 -9.04 -6.07 22.22
N PHE A 301 -7.95 -6.79 22.00
CA PHE A 301 -7.93 -8.14 21.43
C PHE A 301 -8.01 -9.19 22.55
N LYS A 302 -8.97 -10.12 22.45
CA LYS A 302 -9.14 -11.22 23.42
C LYS A 302 -8.83 -12.56 22.77
N PHE A 303 -7.98 -13.35 23.43
CA PHE A 303 -7.56 -14.68 22.99
C PHE A 303 -7.87 -15.74 24.05
N ASN A 304 -8.10 -16.98 23.64
CA ASN A 304 -8.07 -18.15 24.54
C ASN A 304 -6.60 -18.62 24.70
N SER A 305 -6.17 -18.97 25.92
CA SER A 305 -4.76 -18.93 26.37
C SER A 305 -3.72 -19.82 25.66
N PHE A 306 -2.49 -19.50 26.04
CA PHE A 306 -1.18 -19.91 25.56
C PHE A 306 -0.57 -21.18 26.15
N ARG A 307 -1.10 -21.75 27.25
CA ARG A 307 -0.28 -22.68 28.03
C ARG A 307 -0.01 -24.03 27.34
N ARG A 308 -0.83 -24.48 26.37
CA ARG A 308 -0.59 -25.70 25.55
C ARG A 308 -1.24 -25.74 24.16
N ARG A 309 -1.92 -24.67 23.71
CA ARG A 309 -2.67 -24.68 22.42
C ARG A 309 -2.33 -23.46 21.57
N ASN A 310 -2.57 -23.60 20.26
CA ASN A 310 -2.49 -22.50 19.31
C ASN A 310 -3.47 -21.39 19.73
N PRO A 311 -3.02 -20.14 19.99
CA PRO A 311 -3.91 -19.04 20.36
C PRO A 311 -5.00 -18.85 19.31
N PHE A 312 -6.20 -18.56 19.79
CA PHE A 312 -7.37 -18.30 18.96
C PHE A 312 -7.93 -16.93 19.33
N LEU A 313 -8.04 -16.04 18.34
CA LEU A 313 -8.63 -14.72 18.49
C LEU A 313 -10.14 -14.90 18.69
N ARG A 314 -10.62 -14.62 19.90
CA ARG A 314 -12.02 -14.80 20.28
C ARG A 314 -12.87 -13.61 19.86
N SER A 315 -12.37 -12.39 20.09
CA SER A 315 -13.10 -11.16 19.82
C SER A 315 -12.16 -9.97 19.82
N ILE A 316 -12.55 -8.92 19.11
CA ILE A 316 -11.98 -7.58 19.21
C ILE A 316 -13.06 -6.69 19.79
N LYS A 317 -12.73 -5.88 20.79
CA LYS A 317 -13.60 -4.82 21.30
C LYS A 317 -12.97 -3.49 20.93
N ILE A 318 -13.77 -2.59 20.37
CA ILE A 318 -13.43 -1.19 20.14
C ILE A 318 -14.31 -0.35 21.06
N ASP A 319 -13.76 0.72 21.64
CA ASP A 319 -14.43 1.56 22.63
C ASP A 319 -13.88 2.99 22.51
N ILE A 320 -14.75 3.96 22.22
CA ILE A 320 -14.39 5.39 22.16
C ILE A 320 -14.95 6.08 23.41
N LYS A 321 -14.07 6.71 24.20
CA LYS A 321 -14.41 7.30 25.51
C LYS A 321 -14.46 8.81 25.50
#